data_AF-A0A536VNY3-F1
#
_entry.id   AF-A0A536VNY3-F1
#
_cell.length_a   1.000
_cell.length_b   1.000
_cell.length_c   1.000
_cell.angle_alpha   90.00
_cell.angle_beta   90.00
_cell.angle_gamma   90.00
#
_symmetry.space_group_name_H-M   'P 1'
#
loop_
_entity.id
_entity.type
_entity.pdbx_description
1 polymer ?
#
loop_
_entity_poly.entity_id
_entity_poly.type
_entity_poly.pdbx_seq_one_letter_code
_entity_poly.pdbx_strand_id
1 'polypeptide(L)'
;NLEVVNAICALLDEARPNRKKPHSMLISFVKDRPGHDRRYAMDATKITIQIGWVPSESFDSGLRKTVAWYLDNPDWVAHVTSGAYRRWIEKNYANRGEA
;
A
#
# COMPACT_ATOMS: atom_id res chain seq x y z
N ASN A 1 3.33 -3.71 9.50
CA ASN A 1 2.60 -3.64 8.21
C ASN A 1 1.11 -3.40 8.35
N LEU A 2 0.41 -4.00 9.32
CA LEU A 2 -1.04 -3.79 9.47
C LEU A 2 -1.43 -2.31 9.69
N GLU A 3 -0.59 -1.54 10.39
CA GLU A 3 -0.76 -0.08 10.57
C GLU A 3 -0.88 0.68 9.24
N VAL A 4 -0.03 0.35 8.25
CA VAL A 4 -0.08 0.97 6.91
C VAL A 4 -1.41 0.68 6.22
N VAL A 5 -1.87 -0.58 6.29
CA VAL A 5 -3.14 -1.00 5.68
C VAL A 5 -4.31 -0.28 6.34
N ASN A 6 -4.33 -0.18 7.66
CA ASN A 6 -5.36 0.55 8.40
C ASN A 6 -5.35 2.05 8.06
N ALA A 7 -4.18 2.67 7.91
CA ALA A 7 -4.07 4.07 7.51
C ALA A 7 -4.66 4.30 6.10
N ILE A 8 -4.40 3.39 5.16
CA ILE A 8 -5.02 3.43 3.82
C ILE A 8 -6.55 3.29 3.92
N CYS A 9 -7.05 2.33 4.72
CA CYS A 9 -8.49 2.15 4.91
C CYS A 9 -9.16 3.42 5.47
N ALA A 10 -8.56 4.05 6.48
CA ALA A 10 -9.08 5.28 7.06
C ALA A 10 -9.10 6.44 6.05
N LEU A 11 -8.03 6.61 5.25
CA LEU A 11 -7.98 7.62 4.19
C LEU A 11 -9.04 7.37 3.09
N LEU A 12 -9.31 6.11 2.75
CA LEU A 12 -10.36 5.76 1.80
C LEU A 12 -11.76 5.97 2.37
N ASP A 13 -11.98 5.65 3.65
CA ASP A 13 -13.24 5.93 4.33
C ASP A 13 -13.52 7.45 4.40
N GLU A 14 -12.48 8.28 4.50
CA GLU A 14 -12.59 9.75 4.41
C GLU A 14 -12.91 10.21 2.97
N ALA A 15 -12.13 9.77 1.98
CA ALA A 15 -12.20 10.30 0.60
C ALA A 15 -13.32 9.69 -0.27
N ARG A 16 -13.66 8.42 -0.03
CA ARG A 16 -14.63 7.61 -0.79
C ARG A 16 -15.34 6.63 0.16
N PRO A 17 -16.18 7.12 1.09
CA PRO A 17 -16.80 6.28 2.10
C PRO A 17 -17.64 5.15 1.49
N ASN A 18 -17.44 3.92 1.98
CA ASN A 18 -18.33 2.82 1.68
C ASN A 18 -19.55 2.88 2.61
N ARG A 19 -20.74 3.12 2.04
CA ARG A 19 -22.00 3.32 2.79
C ARG A 19 -22.41 2.16 3.69
N LYS A 20 -21.88 0.95 3.48
CA LYS A 20 -22.29 -0.23 4.23
C LYS A 20 -21.34 -0.60 5.36
N LYS A 21 -20.03 -0.51 5.13
CA LYS A 21 -18.98 -1.00 6.04
C LYS A 21 -17.68 -0.24 5.82
N PRO A 22 -16.85 0.00 6.85
CA PRO A 22 -15.53 0.60 6.68
C PRO A 22 -14.62 -0.30 5.85
N HIS A 23 -13.65 0.29 5.15
CA HIS A 23 -12.73 -0.46 4.28
C HIS A 23 -11.90 -1.49 5.05
N SER A 24 -11.66 -1.28 6.34
CA SER A 24 -10.91 -2.21 7.20
C SER A 24 -11.56 -3.60 7.30
N MET A 25 -12.87 -3.73 7.03
CA MET A 25 -13.55 -5.03 6.97
C MET A 25 -13.15 -5.89 5.77
N LEU A 26 -12.41 -5.33 4.81
CA LEU A 26 -11.86 -6.09 3.66
C LEU A 26 -10.50 -6.73 3.97
N ILE A 27 -9.89 -6.43 5.13
CA ILE A 27 -8.61 -7.00 5.52
C ILE A 27 -8.76 -8.52 5.71
N SER A 28 -7.92 -9.28 5.03
CA SER A 28 -7.84 -10.75 5.12
C SER A 28 -6.41 -11.19 5.37
N PHE A 29 -6.22 -12.13 6.30
CA PHE A 29 -4.92 -12.74 6.54
C PHE A 29 -4.71 -13.90 5.58
N VAL A 30 -3.52 -13.97 4.99
CA VAL A 30 -3.12 -15.00 4.02
C VAL A 30 -1.82 -15.66 4.45
N LYS A 31 -1.48 -16.79 3.81
CA LYS A 31 -0.22 -17.48 4.08
C LYS A 31 0.99 -16.56 3.89
N ASP A 32 1.88 -16.56 4.88
CA ASP A 32 3.04 -15.69 4.94
C ASP A 32 4.00 -15.91 3.75
N ARG A 33 4.82 -14.91 3.43
CA ARG A 33 5.83 -15.02 2.37
C ARG A 33 6.94 -16.00 2.80
N PRO A 34 7.35 -16.96 1.96
CA PRO A 34 8.56 -17.73 2.21
C PRO A 34 9.77 -16.79 2.39
N GLY A 35 10.54 -16.95 3.47
CA GLY A 35 11.68 -16.06 3.77
C GLY A 35 11.26 -14.61 4.07
N HIS A 36 10.21 -14.40 4.87
CA HIS A 36 9.76 -13.06 5.22
C HIS A 36 10.73 -12.36 6.20
N ASP A 37 11.59 -11.49 5.67
CA ASP A 37 12.34 -10.52 6.47
C ASP A 37 11.38 -9.60 7.22
N ARG A 38 11.45 -9.65 8.56
CA ARG A 38 10.46 -8.99 9.43
C ARG A 38 10.67 -7.49 9.57
N ARG A 39 11.88 -6.99 9.33
CA ARG A 39 12.23 -5.59 9.60
C ARG A 39 13.29 -5.09 8.63
N TYR A 40 12.97 -3.98 7.97
CA TYR A 40 13.95 -3.13 7.31
C TYR A 40 14.01 -1.78 8.04
N ALA A 41 15.21 -1.25 8.17
CA ALA A 41 15.45 0.09 8.68
C ALA A 41 16.72 0.64 8.02
N MET A 42 16.73 1.94 7.73
CA MET A 42 17.85 2.61 7.09
C MET A 42 18.29 3.78 7.96
N ASP A 43 19.60 3.97 8.06
CA ASP A 43 20.20 5.16 8.65
C ASP A 43 20.60 6.14 7.52
N ALA A 44 19.91 7.28 7.48
CA ALA A 44 20.15 8.34 6.49
C ALA A 44 21.12 9.43 7.00
N THR A 45 21.75 9.26 8.17
CA THR A 45 22.61 10.28 8.79
C THR A 45 23.72 10.75 7.86
N LYS A 46 24.35 9.82 7.12
CA LYS A 46 25.44 10.17 6.18
C LYS A 46 24.99 11.15 5.10
N ILE A 47 23.86 10.89 4.44
CA ILE A 47 23.39 11.73 3.33
C ILE A 47 22.89 13.09 3.85
N THR A 48 22.29 13.11 5.04
CA THR A 48 21.86 14.35 5.69
C THR A 48 23.04 15.24 6.06
N ILE A 49 24.12 14.68 6.62
CA ILE A 49 25.30 15.47 6.99
C ILE A 49 26.10 15.91 5.76
N GLN A 50 26.33 15.00 4.80
CA GLN A 50 27.29 15.28 3.72
C GLN A 50 26.72 16.18 2.63
N ILE A 51 25.42 16.09 2.35
CA ILE A 51 24.80 16.86 1.26
C ILE A 51 23.54 17.62 1.68
N GLY A 52 23.21 17.63 2.98
CA GLY A 52 22.06 18.38 3.49
C GLY A 52 20.70 17.80 3.10
N TRP A 53 20.64 16.57 2.58
CA TRP A 53 19.38 15.99 2.16
C TRP A 53 18.50 15.63 3.37
N VAL A 54 17.25 16.06 3.31
CA VAL A 54 16.18 15.70 4.25
C VAL A 54 14.91 15.38 3.46
N PRO A 55 14.07 14.42 3.92
CA PRO A 55 12.82 14.11 3.25
C PRO A 55 11.86 15.30 3.36
N SER A 56 11.22 15.66 2.25
CA SER A 56 10.19 16.71 2.23
C SER A 56 8.82 16.22 2.69
N GLU A 57 8.61 14.90 2.73
CA GLU A 57 7.34 14.28 3.12
C GLU A 57 7.52 13.48 4.41
N SER A 58 6.52 13.56 5.29
CA SER A 58 6.31 12.57 6.34
C SER A 58 5.56 11.36 5.78
N PHE A 59 5.48 10.28 6.55
CA PHE A 59 4.67 9.12 6.16
C PHE A 59 3.20 9.49 5.91
N ASP A 60 2.58 10.24 6.83
CA ASP A 60 1.15 10.59 6.74
C ASP A 60 0.84 11.50 5.54
N SER A 61 1.69 12.50 5.30
CA SER A 61 1.53 13.43 4.17
C SER A 61 1.73 12.72 2.83
N GLY A 62 2.76 11.89 2.71
CA GLY A 62 3.02 11.08 1.53
C GLY A 62 1.91 10.05 1.26
N LEU A 63 1.43 9.35 2.29
CA LEU A 63 0.38 8.35 2.14
C LEU A 63 -0.95 8.98 1.70
N ARG A 64 -1.34 10.12 2.27
CA ARG A 64 -2.53 10.87 1.86
C ARG A 64 -2.44 11.31 0.40
N LYS A 65 -1.31 11.89 -0.02
CA LYS A 65 -1.06 12.27 -1.42
C LYS A 65 -1.12 11.07 -2.36
N THR A 66 -0.59 9.93 -1.91
CA THR A 66 -0.63 8.68 -2.69
C THR A 66 -2.07 8.20 -2.90
N VAL A 67 -2.88 8.12 -1.84
CA VAL A 67 -4.29 7.70 -1.96
C VAL A 67 -5.05 8.65 -2.89
N ALA A 68 -4.89 9.97 -2.71
CA ALA A 68 -5.51 10.96 -3.59
C ALA A 68 -5.11 10.77 -5.05
N TRP A 69 -3.81 10.58 -5.32
CA TRP A 69 -3.31 10.37 -6.69
C TRP A 69 -3.97 9.16 -7.36
N TYR A 70 -4.10 8.02 -6.67
CA TYR A 70 -4.75 6.84 -7.25
C TYR A 70 -6.25 7.05 -7.51
N LEU A 71 -6.93 7.84 -6.68
CA LEU A 71 -8.34 8.19 -6.89
C LEU A 71 -8.52 9.14 -8.09
N ASP A 72 -7.56 10.02 -8.33
CA ASP A 72 -7.60 11.04 -9.38
C ASP A 72 -7.07 10.53 -10.74
N ASN A 73 -6.45 9.35 -10.79
CA ASN A 73 -5.84 8.79 -12.01
C ASN A 73 -6.41 7.41 -12.43
N PRO A 74 -7.74 7.25 -12.56
CA PRO A 74 -8.35 5.94 -12.86
C PRO A 74 -7.94 5.37 -14.23
N ASP A 75 -7.74 6.22 -15.23
CA ASP A 75 -7.34 5.79 -16.59
C ASP A 75 -5.96 5.15 -16.59
N TRP A 76 -5.02 5.75 -15.83
CA TRP A 76 -3.69 5.19 -15.66
C TRP A 76 -3.75 3.82 -14.96
N VAL A 77 -4.54 3.72 -13.88
CA VAL A 77 -4.73 2.46 -13.15
C VAL A 77 -5.34 1.38 -14.06
N ALA A 78 -6.33 1.72 -14.89
CA ALA A 78 -6.94 0.79 -15.82
C ALA A 78 -5.94 0.26 -16.85
N HIS A 79 -5.05 1.13 -17.36
CA HIS A 79 -4.03 0.76 -18.34
C HIS A 79 -3.04 -0.27 -17.77
N VAL A 80 -2.57 -0.08 -16.54
CA VAL A 80 -1.52 -0.92 -15.93
C VAL A 80 -2.04 -2.19 -15.26
N THR A 81 -3.35 -2.34 -15.07
CA THR A 81 -3.97 -3.49 -14.35
C THR A 81 -4.59 -4.55 -15.27
N SER A 82 -4.21 -4.57 -16.56
CA SER A 82 -4.77 -5.50 -17.55
C SER A 82 -3.89 -6.75 -17.79
N GLY A 83 -4.49 -7.79 -18.38
CA GLY A 83 -3.78 -8.96 -18.91
C GLY A 83 -2.84 -9.66 -17.92
N ALA A 84 -1.53 -9.43 -18.09
CA ALA A 84 -0.48 -10.08 -17.29
C ALA A 84 -0.62 -9.78 -15.79
N TYR A 85 -1.06 -8.58 -15.41
CA TYR A 85 -1.30 -8.21 -14.01
C TYR A 85 -2.33 -9.14 -13.36
N ARG A 86 -3.49 -9.33 -14.00
CA ARG A 86 -4.57 -10.18 -13.47
C ARG A 86 -4.14 -11.64 -13.34
N ARG A 87 -3.42 -12.17 -14.34
CA ARG A 87 -2.86 -13.54 -14.28
C ARG A 87 -1.87 -13.71 -13.13
N TRP A 88 -1.06 -12.69 -12.85
CA TRP A 88 -0.15 -12.74 -11.71
C TRP A 88 -0.89 -12.70 -10.36
N ILE A 89 -1.93 -11.85 -10.25
CA ILE A 89 -2.77 -11.78 -9.04
C ILE A 89 -3.38 -13.15 -8.75
N GLU A 90 -3.96 -13.80 -9.76
CA GLU A 90 -4.53 -15.14 -9.64
C GLU A 90 -3.48 -16.15 -9.19
N LYS A 91 -2.34 -16.23 -9.91
CA LYS A 91 -1.25 -17.15 -9.57
C LYS A 91 -0.74 -17.00 -8.14
N ASN A 92 -0.62 -15.76 -7.65
CA ASN A 92 0.00 -15.49 -6.35
C ASN A 92 -1.00 -15.49 -5.18
N TYR A 93 -2.28 -15.20 -5.40
CA TYR A 93 -3.25 -15.01 -4.32
C TYR A 93 -4.46 -15.94 -4.33
N ALA A 94 -4.89 -16.51 -5.48
CA ALA A 94 -6.17 -17.22 -5.57
C ALA A 94 -6.33 -18.33 -4.51
N ASN A 95 -5.28 -19.12 -4.30
CA ASN A 95 -5.29 -20.24 -3.33
C ASN A 95 -4.31 -19.98 -2.17
N ARG A 96 -3.90 -18.72 -1.96
CA ARG A 96 -2.88 -18.40 -0.96
C ARG A 96 -3.52 -18.27 0.42
N GLY A 97 -3.55 -19.38 1.14
CA GLY A 97 -4.19 -19.46 2.47
C GLY A 97 -5.31 -20.48 2.54
N GLU A 98 -5.66 -21.10 1.41
CA GLU A 98 -6.38 -22.38 1.41
C GLU A 98 -5.39 -23.49 1.75
N ALA A 99 -5.75 -24.34 2.71
CA ALA A 99 -5.06 -25.57 3.05
C ALA A 99 -5.59 -26.70 2.17
#